data_AF-A0AAE8SUH6-F1
#
_entry.id   AF-A0AAE8SUH6-F1
#
_cell.length_a   1.000
_cell.length_b   1.000
_cell.length_c   1.000
_cell.angle_alpha   90.00
_cell.angle_beta   90.00
_cell.angle_gamma   90.00
#
_symmetry.space_group_name_H-M   'P 1'
#
loop_
_entity.id
_entity.type
_entity.pdbx_description
1 polymer ?
#
loop_
_entity_poly.entity_id
_entity_poly.type
_entity_poly.pdbx_seq_one_letter_code
_entity_poly.pdbx_strand_id
1 'polypeptide(L)'
;MSKELPPITLLRISREASSVFRSIYRVRVPLPVKGGDASDKTLYISPENDTIWAVCDQLSGDTVALVAFLHDLVAYDPKGIGAVHLAIGGANLNDSNRLAELNPSDLCHPARKSITRLLSSSLQTFYAVISPSLEGRCMLPIMSRPHGQFHHNRSVPIFPRTQTYTFLERDPRSVDADLAHVAVNTDPRRTVWLWERFKANFGITRHLQGRYILGIRPYQDPGIDGRAGLVRFLQKADEGWEKYTDMVGQPVWGERMSREEYEAQRTSLSQAAGFWVFPQEALGDIPSVNEMKYMDTGEWEPEMVKDLSKFRPGICVFNLP
;
A
#
# COMPACT_ATOMS: atom_id res chain seq x y z
N MET A 1 28.47 13.39 7.91
CA MET A 1 27.10 12.84 7.96
C MET A 1 27.07 11.72 8.99
N SER A 2 26.32 11.88 10.07
CA SER A 2 26.08 10.82 11.06
C SER A 2 25.33 9.68 10.36
N LYS A 3 25.86 8.46 10.37
CA LYS A 3 25.07 7.28 9.99
C LYS A 3 24.04 7.08 11.11
N GLU A 4 22.79 7.43 10.86
CA GLU A 4 21.71 7.07 11.77
C GLU A 4 21.70 5.55 11.93
N LEU A 5 22.00 5.07 13.13
CA LEU A 5 21.93 3.66 13.45
C LEU A 5 20.45 3.26 13.52
N PRO A 6 20.08 2.08 12.98
CA PRO A 6 18.70 1.63 13.04
C PRO A 6 18.23 1.52 14.50
N PRO A 7 16.96 1.82 14.82
CA PRO A 7 16.46 1.80 16.20
C PRO A 7 16.76 0.51 16.96
N ILE A 8 16.78 -0.64 16.27
CA ILE A 8 17.09 -1.95 16.86
C ILE A 8 18.47 -2.03 17.51
N THR A 9 19.42 -1.17 17.12
CA THR A 9 20.75 -1.11 17.74
C THR A 9 20.66 -0.73 19.21
N LEU A 10 19.64 0.04 19.62
CA LEU A 10 19.40 0.42 21.02
C LEU A 10 19.25 -0.79 21.95
N LEU A 11 18.81 -1.95 21.43
CA LEU A 11 18.69 -3.18 22.20
C LEU A 11 20.03 -3.68 22.77
N ARG A 12 21.16 -3.31 22.14
CA ARG A 12 22.49 -3.84 22.43
C ARG A 12 23.42 -2.84 23.13
N ILE A 13 23.00 -1.59 23.33
CA ILE A 13 23.85 -0.52 23.88
C ILE A 13 23.89 -0.58 25.40
N SER A 14 22.73 -0.44 26.06
CA SER A 14 22.61 -0.47 27.52
C SER A 14 21.25 -1.02 27.93
N ARG A 15 21.08 -1.32 29.23
CA ARG A 15 19.79 -1.79 29.77
C ARG A 15 18.72 -0.70 29.64
N GLU A 16 19.09 0.55 29.88
CA GLU A 16 18.22 1.72 29.77
C GLU A 16 17.78 1.94 28.33
N ALA A 17 18.72 1.92 27.37
CA ALA A 17 18.41 2.06 25.94
C ALA A 17 17.50 0.92 25.44
N SER A 18 17.77 -0.32 25.88
CA SER A 18 16.95 -1.48 25.56
C SER A 18 15.54 -1.37 26.15
N SER A 19 15.42 -0.85 27.37
CA SER A 19 14.13 -0.59 28.04
C SER A 19 13.30 0.44 27.27
N VAL A 20 13.91 1.56 26.89
CA VAL A 20 13.25 2.61 26.08
C VAL A 20 12.78 2.04 24.75
N PHE A 21 13.65 1.34 24.02
CA PHE A 21 13.28 0.71 22.75
C PHE A 21 12.08 -0.23 22.90
N ARG A 22 12.08 -1.11 23.91
CA ARG A 22 11.00 -2.06 24.17
C ARG A 22 9.70 -1.38 24.62
N SER A 23 9.76 -0.20 25.20
CA SER A 23 8.56 0.56 25.57
C SER A 23 7.84 1.14 24.34
N ILE A 24 8.62 1.52 23.31
CA ILE A 24 8.12 2.04 22.03
C ILE A 24 7.67 0.87 21.15
N TYR A 25 8.60 -0.05 20.84
CA TYR A 25 8.35 -1.24 20.05
C TYR A 25 7.94 -2.44 20.93
N ARG A 26 6.80 -2.29 21.58
CA ARG A 26 6.36 -3.24 22.62
C ARG A 26 5.86 -4.57 22.08
N VAL A 27 5.32 -4.57 20.85
CA VAL A 27 4.80 -5.79 20.22
C VAL A 27 5.96 -6.50 19.54
N ARG A 28 6.11 -7.77 19.86
CA ARG A 28 7.23 -8.61 19.43
C ARG A 28 6.67 -9.89 18.87
N VAL A 29 6.67 -10.01 17.55
CA VAL A 29 6.13 -11.18 16.86
C VAL A 29 7.31 -12.04 16.38
N PRO A 30 7.46 -13.27 16.88
CA PRO A 30 8.46 -14.19 16.34
C PRO A 30 8.07 -14.60 14.91
N LEU A 31 8.97 -14.43 13.95
CA LEU A 31 8.74 -14.82 12.56
C LEU A 31 9.60 -16.03 12.18
N PRO A 32 8.99 -17.14 11.73
CA PRO A 32 9.74 -18.22 11.13
C PRO A 32 10.28 -17.79 9.77
N VAL A 33 11.60 -17.83 9.58
CA VAL A 33 12.24 -17.52 8.30
C VAL A 33 12.56 -18.83 7.59
N LYS A 34 12.02 -19.00 6.39
CA LYS A 34 12.30 -20.20 5.57
C LYS A 34 13.79 -20.23 5.20
N GLY A 35 14.49 -21.31 5.58
CA GLY A 35 15.87 -21.59 5.15
C GLY A 35 17.00 -20.92 5.96
N GLY A 36 16.70 -20.32 7.12
CA GLY A 36 17.72 -19.87 8.07
C GLY A 36 17.80 -20.79 9.29
N ASP A 37 18.89 -20.70 10.06
CA ASP A 37 18.87 -21.17 11.44
C ASP A 37 17.67 -20.54 12.14
N ALA A 38 16.94 -21.34 12.91
CA ALA A 38 15.74 -20.95 13.66
C ALA A 38 16.02 -19.93 14.79
N SER A 39 17.08 -19.11 14.67
CA SER A 39 17.25 -17.92 15.49
C SER A 39 16.21 -16.88 15.05
N ASP A 40 15.05 -16.98 15.69
CA ASP A 40 13.89 -16.09 15.68
C ASP A 40 14.18 -14.66 15.19
N LYS A 41 13.83 -14.37 13.93
CA LYS A 41 13.69 -12.96 13.54
C LYS A 41 12.44 -12.44 14.22
N THR A 42 12.62 -11.59 15.22
CA THR A 42 11.52 -10.90 15.88
C THR A 42 11.16 -9.65 15.08
N LEU A 43 9.89 -9.54 14.69
CA LEU A 43 9.32 -8.30 14.20
C LEU A 43 8.96 -7.41 15.39
N TYR A 44 9.53 -6.22 15.42
CA TYR A 44 9.30 -5.21 16.45
C TYR A 44 8.32 -4.18 15.91
N ILE A 45 7.19 -4.01 16.59
CA ILE A 45 6.13 -3.10 16.15
C ILE A 45 5.83 -2.11 17.27
N SER A 46 5.74 -0.85 16.88
CA SER A 46 5.17 0.26 17.64
C SER A 46 3.74 0.50 17.16
N PRO A 47 2.71 -0.07 17.82
CA PRO A 47 1.33 -0.06 17.33
C PRO A 47 0.80 1.29 16.88
N GLU A 48 1.12 2.36 17.60
CA GLU A 48 0.63 3.72 17.37
C GLU A 48 1.39 4.47 16.27
N ASN A 49 2.55 3.98 15.83
CA ASN A 49 3.42 4.66 14.88
C ASN A 49 3.60 3.88 13.57
N ASP A 50 3.53 2.55 13.64
CA ASP A 50 3.76 1.70 12.48
C ASP A 50 2.45 1.45 11.73
N THR A 51 2.51 1.55 10.41
CA THR A 51 1.44 1.05 9.53
C THR A 51 1.77 -0.35 9.08
N ILE A 52 0.92 -1.31 9.42
CA ILE A 52 1.11 -2.71 9.06
C ILE A 52 0.43 -2.98 7.72
N TRP A 53 1.21 -3.19 6.66
CA TRP A 53 0.69 -3.71 5.39
C TRP A 53 0.84 -5.23 5.36
N ALA A 54 -0.28 -5.93 5.54
CA ALA A 54 -0.32 -7.39 5.51
C ALA A 54 -0.76 -7.88 4.12
N VAL A 55 0.03 -8.79 3.54
CA VAL A 55 -0.20 -9.36 2.20
C VAL A 55 0.01 -10.87 2.25
N CYS A 56 -0.93 -11.66 1.73
CA CYS A 56 -0.74 -13.08 1.46
C CYS A 56 -0.28 -13.28 0.01
N ASP A 57 0.97 -13.70 -0.17
CA ASP A 57 1.57 -13.90 -1.50
C ASP A 57 1.20 -15.26 -2.12
N GLN A 58 0.49 -16.13 -1.40
CA GLN A 58 0.09 -17.43 -1.92
C GLN A 58 -1.27 -17.36 -2.62
N LEU A 59 -1.29 -17.73 -3.91
CA LEU A 59 -2.51 -17.87 -4.72
C LEU A 59 -3.53 -18.83 -4.05
N SER A 60 -3.05 -19.84 -3.33
CA SER A 60 -3.85 -20.79 -2.54
C SER A 60 -4.02 -20.40 -1.07
N GLY A 61 -3.68 -19.16 -0.70
CA GLY A 61 -3.43 -18.75 0.69
C GLY A 61 -4.55 -19.11 1.67
N ASP A 62 -4.15 -19.47 2.88
CA ASP A 62 -5.07 -19.76 3.96
C ASP A 62 -5.52 -18.45 4.62
N THR A 63 -6.82 -18.10 4.56
CA THR A 63 -7.41 -16.96 5.30
C THR A 63 -7.00 -16.98 6.77
N VAL A 64 -6.78 -18.18 7.33
CA VAL A 64 -6.31 -18.39 8.69
C VAL A 64 -4.96 -17.73 8.95
N ALA A 65 -4.05 -17.62 7.96
CA ALA A 65 -2.73 -17.04 8.19
C ALA A 65 -2.80 -15.53 8.51
N LEU A 66 -3.61 -14.76 7.76
CA LEU A 66 -3.79 -13.33 8.02
C LEU A 66 -4.51 -13.10 9.35
N VAL A 67 -5.54 -13.90 9.64
CA VAL A 67 -6.27 -13.83 10.91
C VAL A 67 -5.38 -14.21 12.09
N ALA A 68 -4.56 -15.25 11.96
CA ALA A 68 -3.60 -15.67 12.98
C ALA A 68 -2.57 -14.57 13.21
N PHE A 69 -2.05 -13.94 12.15
CA PHE A 69 -1.14 -12.80 12.29
C PHE A 69 -1.78 -11.63 13.03
N LEU A 70 -3.01 -11.24 12.68
CA LEU A 70 -3.74 -10.18 13.39
C LEU A 70 -4.04 -10.55 14.85
N HIS A 71 -4.35 -11.81 15.13
CA HIS A 71 -4.49 -12.34 16.49
C HIS A 71 -3.18 -12.20 17.27
N ASP A 72 -2.05 -12.61 16.68
CA ASP A 72 -0.73 -12.55 17.29
C ASP A 72 -0.32 -11.12 17.62
N LEU A 73 -0.64 -10.13 16.77
CA LEU A 73 -0.41 -8.72 17.07
C LEU A 73 -1.10 -8.30 18.37
N VAL A 74 -2.34 -8.73 18.58
CA VAL A 74 -3.11 -8.42 19.80
C VAL A 74 -2.59 -9.24 20.99
N ALA A 75 -2.29 -10.52 20.79
CA ALA A 75 -1.87 -11.45 21.84
C ALA A 75 -0.47 -11.11 22.39
N TYR A 76 0.46 -10.70 21.52
CA TYR A 76 1.81 -10.29 21.91
C TYR A 76 1.93 -8.83 22.33
N ASP A 77 0.87 -8.03 22.24
CA ASP A 77 0.84 -6.69 22.81
C ASP A 77 0.53 -6.75 24.32
N PRO A 78 1.45 -6.32 25.21
CA PRO A 78 1.17 -6.25 26.65
C PRO A 78 -0.03 -5.36 27.01
N LYS A 79 -0.39 -4.40 26.16
CA LYS A 79 -1.59 -3.56 26.32
C LYS A 79 -2.84 -4.17 25.64
N GLY A 80 -2.66 -5.22 24.85
CA GLY A 80 -3.68 -5.86 24.05
C GLY A 80 -4.27 -4.95 22.97
N ILE A 81 -3.55 -3.92 22.52
CA ILE A 81 -4.02 -3.02 21.46
C ILE A 81 -3.81 -3.71 20.11
N GLY A 82 -2.61 -4.20 19.83
CA GLY A 82 -2.28 -4.87 18.56
C GLY A 82 -1.92 -3.87 17.48
N ALA A 83 -2.73 -3.75 16.42
CA ALA A 83 -2.50 -2.76 15.35
C ALA A 83 -3.44 -1.55 15.49
N VAL A 84 -2.91 -0.35 15.24
CA VAL A 84 -3.69 0.90 15.17
C VAL A 84 -3.91 1.33 13.71
N HIS A 85 -2.89 1.13 12.87
CA HIS A 85 -2.90 1.46 11.45
C HIS A 85 -2.69 0.19 10.62
N LEU A 86 -3.72 -0.20 9.86
CA LEU A 86 -3.70 -1.44 9.08
C LEU A 86 -3.94 -1.14 7.60
N ALA A 87 -3.09 -1.69 6.75
CA ALA A 87 -3.19 -1.60 5.31
C ALA A 87 -3.41 -2.99 4.71
N ILE A 88 -4.40 -3.10 3.82
CA ILE A 88 -4.75 -4.35 3.11
C ILE A 88 -4.99 -4.04 1.63
N GLY A 89 -4.67 -5.00 0.78
CA GLY A 89 -4.90 -4.93 -0.66
C GLY A 89 -3.59 -4.91 -1.44
N GLY A 90 -3.61 -4.22 -2.58
CA GLY A 90 -2.58 -4.27 -3.59
C GLY A 90 -3.09 -4.98 -4.84
N ALA A 91 -2.19 -5.49 -5.66
CA ALA A 91 -2.56 -6.07 -6.95
C ALA A 91 -3.35 -7.38 -6.87
N ASN A 92 -3.35 -8.05 -5.71
CA ASN A 92 -4.17 -9.21 -5.47
C ASN A 92 -5.23 -8.90 -4.40
N LEU A 93 -6.51 -8.93 -4.81
CA LEU A 93 -7.65 -8.69 -3.91
C LEU A 93 -8.03 -9.92 -3.08
N ASN A 94 -7.32 -11.05 -3.23
CA ASN A 94 -7.63 -12.30 -2.53
C ASN A 94 -7.75 -12.12 -1.01
N ASP A 95 -6.86 -11.33 -0.39
CA ASP A 95 -6.89 -11.08 1.05
C ASP A 95 -8.18 -10.37 1.47
N SER A 96 -8.57 -9.33 0.73
CA SER A 96 -9.78 -8.56 1.02
C SER A 96 -11.05 -9.40 0.81
N ASN A 97 -11.12 -10.19 -0.26
CA ASN A 97 -12.26 -11.06 -0.53
C ASN A 97 -12.43 -12.09 0.58
N ARG A 98 -11.33 -12.76 0.98
CA ARG A 98 -11.33 -13.78 2.03
C ARG A 98 -11.71 -13.25 3.40
N LEU A 99 -11.23 -12.07 3.77
CA LEU A 99 -11.66 -11.43 5.01
C LEU A 99 -13.16 -11.10 4.97
N ALA A 100 -13.67 -10.60 3.85
CA ALA A 100 -15.09 -10.26 3.70
C ALA A 100 -16.02 -11.50 3.75
N GLU A 101 -15.51 -12.68 3.45
CA GLU A 101 -16.22 -13.97 3.53
C GLU A 101 -16.13 -14.62 4.91
N LEU A 102 -15.21 -14.18 5.77
CA LEU A 102 -14.96 -14.81 7.07
C LEU A 102 -16.15 -14.62 8.02
N ASN A 103 -16.70 -15.74 8.52
CA ASN A 103 -17.70 -15.73 9.57
C ASN A 103 -17.02 -15.86 10.96
N PRO A 104 -17.42 -15.07 11.98
CA PRO A 104 -16.92 -15.25 13.35
C PRO A 104 -17.09 -16.67 13.91
N SER A 105 -18.06 -17.46 13.43
CA SER A 105 -18.24 -18.86 13.84
C SER A 105 -17.07 -19.77 13.44
N ASP A 106 -16.34 -19.40 12.39
CA ASP A 106 -15.27 -20.21 11.80
C ASP A 106 -13.95 -20.04 12.58
N LEU A 107 -13.91 -19.08 13.50
CA LEU A 107 -12.75 -18.77 14.31
C LEU A 107 -12.83 -19.42 15.69
N CYS A 108 -11.68 -19.91 16.16
CA CYS A 108 -11.54 -20.30 17.56
C CYS A 108 -11.75 -19.08 18.49
N HIS A 109 -12.16 -19.35 19.73
CA HIS A 109 -12.56 -18.30 20.67
C HIS A 109 -11.48 -17.20 20.88
N PRO A 110 -10.17 -17.51 21.04
CA PRO A 110 -9.13 -16.48 21.19
C PRO A 110 -8.96 -15.58 19.95
N ALA A 111 -8.94 -16.17 18.75
CA ALA A 111 -8.82 -15.42 17.51
C ALA A 111 -10.03 -14.51 17.31
N ARG A 112 -11.25 -15.05 17.47
CA ARG A 112 -12.50 -14.27 17.40
C ARG A 112 -12.47 -13.06 18.34
N LYS A 113 -12.11 -13.27 19.61
CA LYS A 113 -12.02 -12.19 20.61
C LYS A 113 -11.01 -11.11 20.20
N SER A 114 -9.89 -11.51 19.62
CA SER A 114 -8.82 -10.59 19.21
C SER A 114 -9.23 -9.76 18.00
N ILE A 115 -9.82 -10.39 16.99
CA ILE A 115 -10.35 -9.70 15.80
C ILE A 115 -11.49 -8.76 16.19
N THR A 116 -12.45 -9.20 17.01
CA THR A 116 -13.53 -8.33 17.51
C THR A 116 -12.94 -7.12 18.23
N ARG A 117 -11.94 -7.30 19.10
CA ARG A 117 -11.27 -6.18 19.79
C ARG A 117 -10.58 -5.23 18.82
N LEU A 118 -9.84 -5.78 17.85
CA LEU A 118 -9.10 -5.02 16.86
C LEU A 118 -10.03 -4.13 16.03
N LEU A 119 -11.13 -4.69 15.53
CA LEU A 119 -12.13 -3.99 14.72
C LEU A 119 -12.98 -2.99 15.55
N SER A 120 -13.32 -3.32 16.79
CA SER A 120 -14.19 -2.48 17.63
C SER A 120 -13.43 -1.33 18.31
N SER A 121 -12.16 -1.52 18.68
CA SER A 121 -11.44 -0.58 19.55
C SER A 121 -10.04 -0.20 19.06
N SER A 122 -9.22 -1.17 18.67
CA SER A 122 -7.79 -0.90 18.43
C SER A 122 -7.49 -0.10 17.17
N LEU A 123 -8.12 -0.46 16.04
CA LEU A 123 -7.88 0.22 14.78
C LEU A 123 -8.40 1.65 14.82
N GLN A 124 -7.62 2.56 14.26
CA GLN A 124 -8.02 3.95 14.04
C GLN A 124 -8.08 4.27 12.54
N THR A 125 -7.11 3.76 11.78
CA THR A 125 -7.01 4.01 10.34
C THR A 125 -6.93 2.70 9.57
N PHE A 126 -7.74 2.60 8.53
CA PHE A 126 -7.67 1.53 7.53
C PHE A 126 -7.18 2.11 6.21
N TYR A 127 -6.18 1.46 5.62
CA TYR A 127 -5.64 1.84 4.33
C TYR A 127 -5.97 0.76 3.29
N ALA A 128 -6.71 1.14 2.26
CA ALA A 128 -6.86 0.33 1.05
C ALA A 128 -5.63 0.57 0.14
N VAL A 129 -4.87 -0.49 -0.13
CA VAL A 129 -3.63 -0.37 -0.91
C VAL A 129 -3.92 -0.52 -2.40
N ILE A 130 -3.41 0.45 -3.16
CA ILE A 130 -3.42 0.52 -4.62
C ILE A 130 -1.97 0.39 -5.08
N SER A 131 -1.58 -0.80 -5.52
CA SER A 131 -0.20 -1.08 -5.91
C SER A 131 -0.11 -1.61 -7.34
N PRO A 132 -0.33 -0.75 -8.35
CA PRO A 132 -0.21 -1.18 -9.73
C PRO A 132 1.25 -1.54 -10.04
N SER A 133 1.42 -2.30 -11.12
CA SER A 133 2.72 -2.62 -11.68
C SER A 133 3.35 -1.40 -12.35
N LEU A 134 4.57 -1.56 -12.87
CA LEU A 134 5.30 -0.47 -13.51
C LEU A 134 4.50 0.11 -14.70
N GLU A 135 3.75 -0.74 -15.39
CA GLU A 135 2.84 -0.36 -16.47
C GLU A 135 1.75 0.62 -16.00
N GLY A 136 1.42 0.65 -14.72
CA GLY A 136 0.52 1.66 -14.14
C GLY A 136 1.07 3.09 -14.23
N ARG A 137 2.39 3.28 -14.36
CA ARG A 137 2.99 4.58 -14.67
C ARG A 137 2.88 4.91 -16.14
N CYS A 138 3.02 3.90 -16.97
CA CYS A 138 3.07 3.98 -18.42
C CYS A 138 1.64 3.80 -18.94
N MET A 139 0.77 4.80 -18.75
CA MET A 139 -0.64 4.60 -18.99
C MET A 139 -0.89 4.19 -20.44
N LEU A 140 -1.48 2.99 -20.58
CA LEU A 140 -2.09 2.48 -21.80
C LEU A 140 -3.60 2.70 -21.69
N PRO A 141 -4.10 3.93 -21.91
CA PRO A 141 -5.53 4.20 -21.86
C PRO A 141 -6.34 3.31 -22.81
N ILE A 142 -5.70 2.64 -23.78
CA ILE A 142 -6.32 1.71 -24.74
C ILE A 142 -7.28 0.70 -24.08
N MET A 143 -7.01 0.23 -22.85
CA MET A 143 -7.84 -0.79 -22.20
C MET A 143 -9.15 -0.25 -21.59
N SER A 144 -9.26 1.06 -21.31
CA SER A 144 -10.45 1.65 -20.65
C SER A 144 -10.97 2.95 -21.28
N ARG A 145 -10.11 3.71 -21.96
CA ARG A 145 -10.41 4.94 -22.70
C ARG A 145 -9.72 4.87 -24.08
N PRO A 146 -10.36 4.32 -25.12
CA PRO A 146 -9.77 4.18 -26.47
C PRO A 146 -9.23 5.50 -27.06
N HIS A 147 -9.78 6.64 -26.62
CA HIS A 147 -9.40 7.99 -27.00
C HIS A 147 -8.56 8.75 -25.94
N GLY A 148 -8.14 8.10 -24.86
CA GLY A 148 -7.35 8.73 -23.80
C GLY A 148 -5.94 9.11 -24.25
N GLN A 149 -5.41 10.19 -23.68
CA GLN A 149 -4.03 10.63 -23.88
C GLN A 149 -3.04 9.64 -23.24
N PHE A 150 -1.91 9.41 -23.92
CA PHE A 150 -0.81 8.66 -23.35
C PHE A 150 -0.17 9.51 -22.27
N HIS A 151 0.14 8.90 -21.13
CA HIS A 151 0.74 9.63 -20.03
C HIS A 151 1.70 8.72 -19.29
N HIS A 152 2.96 9.14 -19.19
CA HIS A 152 3.94 8.51 -18.34
C HIS A 152 3.94 9.24 -16.99
N ASN A 153 3.15 8.73 -16.04
CA ASN A 153 3.00 9.30 -14.71
C ASN A 153 4.30 9.10 -13.91
N ARG A 154 5.19 10.10 -14.00
CA ARG A 154 6.47 10.08 -13.30
C ARG A 154 6.32 10.50 -11.84
N SER A 155 5.19 11.08 -11.45
CA SER A 155 4.94 11.52 -10.08
C SER A 155 4.62 10.39 -9.12
N VAL A 156 3.99 9.29 -9.58
CA VAL A 156 3.63 8.17 -8.70
C VAL A 156 4.87 7.64 -7.95
N PRO A 157 4.86 7.61 -6.61
CA PRO A 157 5.97 7.07 -5.84
C PRO A 157 6.15 5.56 -6.04
N ILE A 158 7.35 5.07 -5.74
CA ILE A 158 7.72 3.66 -5.96
C ILE A 158 8.06 3.02 -4.63
N PHE A 159 7.42 1.91 -4.29
CA PHE A 159 7.65 1.20 -3.03
C PHE A 159 9.09 0.65 -2.95
N PRO A 160 9.87 1.07 -1.93
CA PRO A 160 11.15 0.44 -1.66
C PRO A 160 11.00 -0.76 -0.73
N ARG A 161 12.12 -1.47 -0.51
CA ARG A 161 12.22 -2.52 0.51
C ARG A 161 12.51 -1.96 1.92
N THR A 162 12.91 -0.69 2.02
CA THR A 162 13.09 -0.03 3.31
C THR A 162 11.76 0.11 4.03
N GLN A 163 11.78 0.17 5.35
CA GLN A 163 10.57 0.16 6.20
C GLN A 163 10.35 1.48 6.94
N THR A 164 11.33 2.38 6.91
CA THR A 164 11.27 3.67 7.59
C THR A 164 10.97 4.79 6.60
N TYR A 165 10.01 5.63 6.95
CA TYR A 165 9.57 6.74 6.11
C TYR A 165 9.21 7.96 6.96
N THR A 166 9.19 9.12 6.30
CA THR A 166 8.63 10.36 6.82
C THR A 166 7.33 10.65 6.10
N PHE A 167 6.27 10.92 6.84
CA PHE A 167 5.00 11.37 6.27
C PHE A 167 4.98 12.89 6.14
N LEU A 168 4.63 13.37 4.95
CA LEU A 168 4.32 14.77 4.67
C LEU A 168 2.83 14.86 4.33
N GLU A 169 2.11 15.77 4.97
CA GLU A 169 0.67 15.94 4.78
C GLU A 169 0.30 16.29 3.33
N ARG A 170 1.23 16.92 2.59
CA ARG A 170 1.07 17.30 1.19
C ARG A 170 2.33 16.95 0.40
N ASP A 171 2.17 16.37 -0.79
CA ASP A 171 3.30 16.19 -1.71
C ASP A 171 3.84 17.56 -2.19
N PRO A 172 5.11 17.88 -1.89
CA PRO A 172 5.70 19.16 -2.27
C PRO A 172 6.08 19.24 -3.75
N ARG A 173 6.09 18.12 -4.47
CA ARG A 173 6.46 18.07 -5.90
C ARG A 173 5.33 18.65 -6.77
N SER A 174 5.68 19.04 -7.99
CA SER A 174 4.73 19.54 -8.99
C SER A 174 4.00 18.39 -9.69
N VAL A 175 3.10 17.73 -8.96
CA VAL A 175 2.42 16.49 -9.41
C VAL A 175 1.04 16.73 -10.02
N ASP A 176 0.58 17.99 -10.09
CA ASP A 176 -0.83 18.31 -10.36
C ASP A 176 -1.30 17.81 -11.74
N ALA A 177 -0.44 17.87 -12.77
CA ALA A 177 -0.73 17.34 -14.11
C ALA A 177 -0.85 15.80 -14.14
N ASP A 178 -0.02 15.13 -13.33
CA ASP A 178 0.01 13.67 -13.22
C ASP A 178 -1.17 13.14 -12.39
N LEU A 179 -1.72 13.95 -11.47
CA LEU A 179 -2.89 13.57 -10.68
C LEU A 179 -4.16 13.42 -11.53
N ALA A 180 -4.25 14.06 -12.70
CA ALA A 180 -5.35 13.85 -13.64
C ALA A 180 -5.32 12.45 -14.30
N HIS A 181 -4.23 11.72 -14.13
CA HIS A 181 -3.87 10.52 -14.88
C HIS A 181 -3.33 9.42 -13.97
N VAL A 182 -4.09 9.05 -12.93
CA VAL A 182 -3.66 8.05 -11.94
C VAL A 182 -4.25 6.68 -12.26
N ALA A 183 -3.39 5.71 -12.57
CA ALA A 183 -3.81 4.33 -12.78
C ALA A 183 -4.07 3.61 -11.45
N VAL A 184 -5.22 2.95 -11.36
CA VAL A 184 -5.64 2.17 -10.18
C VAL A 184 -5.81 0.67 -10.48
N ASN A 185 -5.69 0.26 -11.76
CA ASN A 185 -5.84 -1.10 -12.31
C ASN A 185 -7.25 -1.69 -12.14
N THR A 186 -7.74 -1.78 -10.90
CA THR A 186 -9.11 -2.18 -10.54
C THR A 186 -9.74 -1.12 -9.67
N ASP A 187 -11.06 -1.09 -9.56
CA ASP A 187 -11.73 -0.11 -8.70
C ASP A 187 -11.28 -0.26 -7.22
N PRO A 188 -10.54 0.71 -6.67
CA PRO A 188 -9.96 0.62 -5.33
C PRO A 188 -11.00 0.75 -4.22
N ARG A 189 -12.18 1.32 -4.51
CA ARG A 189 -13.30 1.36 -3.55
C ARG A 189 -13.74 -0.04 -3.14
N ARG A 190 -13.48 -1.07 -3.99
CA ARG A 190 -13.77 -2.47 -3.69
C ARG A 190 -13.14 -2.94 -2.39
N THR A 191 -11.88 -2.61 -2.16
CA THR A 191 -11.14 -3.03 -0.96
C THR A 191 -11.76 -2.47 0.31
N VAL A 192 -12.21 -1.21 0.27
CA VAL A 192 -12.89 -0.58 1.39
C VAL A 192 -14.27 -1.22 1.63
N TRP A 193 -15.04 -1.48 0.57
CA TRP A 193 -16.32 -2.17 0.71
C TRP A 193 -16.17 -3.58 1.31
N LEU A 194 -15.18 -4.35 0.84
CA LEU A 194 -14.86 -5.67 1.39
C LEU A 194 -14.47 -5.60 2.87
N TRP A 195 -13.73 -4.56 3.25
CA TRP A 195 -13.39 -4.29 4.65
C TRP A 195 -14.62 -3.97 5.49
N GLU A 196 -15.53 -3.13 4.99
CA GLU A 196 -16.80 -2.84 5.67
C GLU A 196 -17.64 -4.10 5.85
N ARG A 197 -17.67 -5.00 4.85
CA ARG A 197 -18.36 -6.30 4.93
C ARG A 197 -17.72 -7.20 5.99
N PHE A 198 -16.38 -7.25 6.05
CA PHE A 198 -15.67 -7.96 7.10
C PHE A 198 -16.07 -7.46 8.50
N LYS A 199 -16.13 -6.13 8.74
CA LYS A 199 -16.62 -5.59 10.01
C LYS A 199 -18.07 -5.97 10.29
N ALA A 200 -18.93 -5.91 9.28
CA ALA A 200 -20.35 -6.26 9.40
C ALA A 200 -20.56 -7.72 9.81
N ASN A 201 -19.75 -8.65 9.31
CA ASN A 201 -19.79 -10.06 9.73
C ASN A 201 -19.55 -10.21 11.25
N PHE A 202 -18.78 -9.31 11.87
CA PHE A 202 -18.52 -9.29 13.31
C PHE A 202 -19.52 -8.41 14.09
N GLY A 203 -20.55 -7.87 13.44
CA GLY A 203 -21.54 -6.99 14.04
C GLY A 203 -21.00 -5.60 14.39
N ILE A 204 -19.93 -5.16 13.74
CA ILE A 204 -19.24 -3.90 14.07
C ILE A 204 -19.63 -2.82 13.07
N THR A 205 -20.25 -1.76 13.59
CA THR A 205 -20.71 -0.59 12.80
C THR A 205 -19.81 0.64 12.97
N ARG A 206 -18.73 0.52 13.74
CA ARG A 206 -17.81 1.62 14.02
C ARG A 206 -17.20 2.16 12.73
N HIS A 207 -17.25 3.48 12.55
CA HIS A 207 -16.52 4.17 11.49
C HIS A 207 -15.02 4.25 11.81
N LEU A 208 -14.19 3.92 10.82
CA LEU A 208 -12.74 4.06 10.88
C LEU A 208 -12.32 5.14 9.88
N GLN A 209 -11.17 5.78 10.12
CA GLN A 209 -10.62 6.68 9.10
C GLN A 209 -10.11 5.83 7.93
N GLY A 210 -10.88 5.77 6.85
CA GLY A 210 -10.45 5.14 5.60
C GLY A 210 -9.52 6.05 4.81
N ARG A 211 -8.49 5.47 4.20
CA ARG A 211 -7.54 6.15 3.32
C ARG A 211 -7.09 5.19 2.22
N TYR A 212 -6.52 5.75 1.16
CA TYR A 212 -5.86 4.96 0.11
C TYR A 212 -4.37 5.17 0.14
N ILE A 213 -3.61 4.08 0.09
CA ILE A 213 -2.16 4.12 -0.15
C ILE A 213 -1.93 3.79 -1.62
N LEU A 214 -1.23 4.65 -2.36
CA LEU A 214 -0.94 4.45 -3.78
C LEU A 214 0.55 4.52 -4.06
N GLY A 215 1.11 3.47 -4.65
CA GLY A 215 2.51 3.43 -5.06
C GLY A 215 2.83 2.26 -5.97
N ILE A 216 3.83 2.42 -6.83
CA ILE A 216 4.25 1.39 -7.76
C ILE A 216 5.01 0.31 -7.00
N ARG A 217 4.57 -0.95 -7.11
CA ARG A 217 5.30 -2.07 -6.53
C ARG A 217 6.21 -2.69 -7.60
N PRO A 218 7.55 -2.67 -7.43
CA PRO A 218 8.43 -3.37 -8.34
C PRO A 218 8.25 -4.89 -8.15
N TYR A 219 7.78 -5.58 -9.19
CA TYR A 219 7.63 -7.04 -9.18
C TYR A 219 8.96 -7.80 -9.40
N GLN A 220 9.99 -7.11 -9.88
CA GLN A 220 11.28 -7.72 -10.24
C GLN A 220 12.32 -7.57 -9.13
N ASP A 221 13.11 -8.61 -8.91
CA ASP A 221 14.31 -8.63 -8.07
C ASP A 221 15.55 -8.23 -8.91
N PRO A 222 16.49 -7.40 -8.41
CA PRO A 222 16.52 -6.78 -7.09
C PRO A 222 15.51 -5.63 -6.94
N GLY A 223 14.74 -5.66 -5.85
CA GLY A 223 13.89 -4.53 -5.46
C GLY A 223 14.72 -3.27 -5.09
N ILE A 224 14.04 -2.17 -4.78
CA ILE A 224 14.71 -0.91 -4.42
C ILE A 224 15.20 -0.99 -2.95
N ASP A 225 16.48 -1.26 -2.78
CA ASP A 225 17.17 -1.42 -1.49
C ASP A 225 17.84 -0.13 -0.98
N GLY A 226 18.09 0.82 -1.86
CA GLY A 226 18.68 2.12 -1.57
C GLY A 226 18.65 3.05 -2.77
N ARG A 227 19.35 4.19 -2.68
CA ARG A 227 19.32 5.22 -3.75
C ARG A 227 19.81 4.68 -5.08
N ALA A 228 20.89 3.91 -5.08
CA ALA A 228 21.44 3.31 -6.29
C ALA A 228 20.44 2.30 -6.92
N GLY A 229 19.72 1.54 -6.09
CA GLY A 229 18.66 0.64 -6.55
C GLY A 229 17.50 1.38 -7.21
N LEU A 230 17.07 2.50 -6.63
CA LEU A 230 16.04 3.37 -7.21
C LEU A 230 16.48 3.92 -8.58
N VAL A 231 17.71 4.42 -8.69
CA VAL A 231 18.24 4.94 -9.96
C VAL A 231 18.27 3.86 -11.04
N ARG A 232 18.77 2.66 -10.73
CA ARG A 232 18.78 1.54 -11.68
C ARG A 232 17.36 1.13 -12.10
N PHE A 233 16.42 1.10 -11.15
CA PHE A 233 15.02 0.79 -11.44
C PHE A 233 14.42 1.81 -12.41
N LEU A 234 14.64 3.10 -12.17
CA LEU A 234 14.15 4.19 -13.02
C LEU A 234 14.78 4.15 -14.42
N GLN A 235 16.08 3.88 -14.53
CA GLN A 235 16.77 3.73 -15.81
C GLN A 235 16.17 2.57 -16.63
N LYS A 236 15.98 1.40 -16.01
CA LYS A 236 15.36 0.25 -16.67
C LYS A 236 13.91 0.52 -17.07
N ALA A 237 13.17 1.27 -16.26
CA ALA A 237 11.81 1.70 -16.59
C ALA A 237 11.80 2.63 -17.81
N ASP A 238 12.72 3.60 -17.86
CA ASP A 238 12.88 4.51 -19.00
C ASP A 238 13.28 3.74 -20.28
N GLU A 239 14.24 2.82 -20.21
CA GLU A 239 14.62 1.95 -21.34
C GLU A 239 13.45 1.10 -21.84
N GLY A 240 12.66 0.55 -20.91
CA GLY A 240 11.47 -0.24 -21.24
C GLY A 240 10.40 0.59 -21.93
N TRP A 241 10.18 1.81 -21.45
CA TRP A 241 9.27 2.77 -22.08
C TRP A 241 9.76 3.18 -23.47
N GLU A 242 11.03 3.57 -23.62
CA GLU A 242 11.64 3.94 -24.91
C GLU A 242 11.44 2.81 -25.93
N LYS A 243 11.83 1.57 -25.58
CA LYS A 243 11.64 0.40 -26.44
C LYS A 243 10.18 0.18 -26.84
N TYR A 244 9.24 0.35 -25.90
CA TYR A 244 7.81 0.23 -26.19
C TYR A 244 7.35 1.32 -27.17
N THR A 245 7.73 2.57 -26.92
CA THR A 245 7.34 3.69 -27.79
C THR A 245 7.97 3.60 -29.18
N ASP A 246 9.18 3.07 -29.32
CA ASP A 246 9.82 2.81 -30.61
C ASP A 246 9.08 1.70 -31.39
N MET A 247 8.58 0.68 -30.70
CA MET A 247 7.77 -0.38 -31.30
C MET A 247 6.40 0.10 -31.76
N VAL A 248 5.73 0.96 -30.97
CA VAL A 248 4.38 1.45 -31.29
C VAL A 248 4.43 2.61 -32.30
N GLY A 249 5.43 3.48 -32.22
CA GLY A 249 5.67 4.58 -33.16
C GLY A 249 4.78 5.81 -32.95
N GLN A 250 4.34 6.41 -34.06
CA GLN A 250 3.52 7.64 -34.12
C GLN A 250 2.22 7.64 -33.28
N PRO A 251 1.54 6.51 -32.97
CA PRO A 251 0.36 6.53 -32.10
C PRO A 251 0.64 7.01 -30.66
N VAL A 252 1.88 6.93 -30.19
CA VAL A 252 2.29 7.46 -28.87
C VAL A 252 2.69 8.93 -28.97
N TRP A 253 3.54 9.25 -29.94
CA TRP A 253 4.15 10.58 -30.13
C TRP A 253 3.33 11.43 -31.09
N GLY A 254 2.71 12.51 -30.62
CA GLY A 254 1.83 13.36 -31.44
C GLY A 254 0.69 13.96 -30.62
N GLU A 255 -0.56 13.65 -30.98
CA GLU A 255 -1.76 14.20 -30.32
C GLU A 255 -1.91 13.83 -28.84
N ARG A 256 -1.15 12.84 -28.36
CA ARG A 256 -1.36 12.20 -27.05
C ARG A 256 -0.23 12.42 -26.03
N MET A 257 1.00 12.72 -26.47
CA MET A 257 2.15 13.20 -25.68
C MET A 257 3.26 13.65 -26.65
N SER A 258 3.89 14.80 -26.40
CA SER A 258 5.09 15.21 -27.17
C SER A 258 6.37 14.66 -26.54
N ARG A 259 7.42 14.54 -27.36
CA ARG A 259 8.74 14.06 -26.90
C ARG A 259 9.40 15.07 -25.98
N GLU A 260 9.17 16.35 -26.25
CA GLU A 260 9.65 17.48 -25.47
C GLU A 260 9.03 17.50 -24.06
N GLU A 261 7.72 17.28 -23.95
CA GLU A 261 7.03 17.14 -22.65
C GLU A 261 7.59 15.96 -21.84
N TYR A 262 7.81 14.82 -22.50
CA TYR A 262 8.39 13.64 -21.85
C TYR A 262 9.80 13.92 -21.29
N GLU A 263 10.69 14.51 -22.09
CA GLU A 263 12.06 14.82 -21.66
C GLU A 263 12.11 15.92 -20.58
N ALA A 264 11.20 16.90 -20.66
CA ALA A 264 11.05 17.91 -19.62
C ALA A 264 10.63 17.27 -18.28
N GLN A 265 9.67 16.35 -18.28
CA GLN A 265 9.27 15.61 -17.07
C GLN A 265 10.40 14.72 -16.53
N ARG A 266 11.13 14.03 -17.43
CA ARG A 266 12.26 13.17 -17.07
C ARG A 266 13.34 13.91 -16.28
N THR A 267 13.58 15.17 -16.62
CA THR A 267 14.66 15.97 -16.03
C THR A 267 14.21 16.85 -14.86
N SER A 268 12.96 17.31 -14.85
CA SER A 268 12.46 18.28 -13.87
C SER A 268 11.81 17.68 -12.62
N LEU A 269 11.28 16.45 -12.71
CA LEU A 269 10.48 15.89 -11.62
C LEU A 269 11.27 14.91 -10.75
N SER A 270 11.43 15.26 -9.46
CA SER A 270 12.06 14.39 -8.49
C SER A 270 11.22 13.12 -8.22
N GLN A 271 11.87 11.98 -8.39
CA GLN A 271 11.29 10.66 -8.16
C GLN A 271 11.31 10.32 -6.67
N ALA A 272 10.19 9.86 -6.13
CA ALA A 272 10.07 9.52 -4.72
C ALA A 272 10.02 8.00 -4.52
N ALA A 273 10.85 7.50 -3.61
CA ALA A 273 10.66 6.17 -3.05
C ALA A 273 9.64 6.27 -1.91
N GLY A 274 8.49 5.62 -2.09
CA GLY A 274 7.42 5.56 -1.11
C GLY A 274 6.05 5.41 -1.71
N PHE A 275 5.07 6.13 -1.16
CA PHE A 275 3.68 6.05 -1.59
C PHE A 275 2.90 7.34 -1.27
N TRP A 276 1.89 7.62 -2.07
CA TRP A 276 0.88 8.62 -1.81
C TRP A 276 -0.17 8.12 -0.83
N VAL A 277 -0.75 9.05 -0.08
CA VAL A 277 -1.88 8.81 0.81
C VAL A 277 -3.02 9.74 0.40
N PHE A 278 -4.12 9.18 -0.08
CA PHE A 278 -5.33 9.91 -0.43
C PHE A 278 -6.41 9.72 0.63
N PRO A 279 -7.28 10.72 0.83
CA PRO A 279 -8.48 10.55 1.65
C PRO A 279 -9.48 9.60 0.95
N GLN A 280 -10.42 9.04 1.69
CA GLN A 280 -11.35 8.04 1.14
C GLN A 280 -12.26 8.61 0.05
N GLU A 281 -12.71 9.85 0.20
CA GLU A 281 -13.57 10.54 -0.76
C GLU A 281 -12.90 10.79 -2.13
N ALA A 282 -11.57 10.63 -2.24
CA ALA A 282 -10.84 10.88 -3.47
C ALA A 282 -11.26 9.97 -4.63
N LEU A 283 -11.79 8.79 -4.33
CA LEU A 283 -12.14 7.78 -5.33
C LEU A 283 -13.66 7.62 -5.51
N GLY A 284 -14.44 8.51 -4.90
CA GLY A 284 -15.90 8.55 -4.98
C GLY A 284 -16.60 7.75 -3.88
N ASP A 285 -17.93 7.76 -3.93
CA ASP A 285 -18.77 7.13 -2.93
C ASP A 285 -18.67 5.61 -2.94
N ILE A 286 -18.83 5.03 -1.74
CA ILE A 286 -18.79 3.59 -1.49
C ILE A 286 -20.18 3.17 -1.00
N PRO A 287 -20.93 2.42 -1.83
CA PRO A 287 -22.21 1.82 -1.45
C PRO A 287 -22.18 1.07 -0.12
N SER A 288 -23.34 1.04 0.54
CA SER A 288 -23.48 0.29 1.78
C SER A 288 -23.40 -1.22 1.52
N VAL A 289 -22.82 -1.96 2.47
CA VAL A 289 -22.77 -3.42 2.45
C VAL A 289 -24.16 -4.07 2.49
N ASN A 290 -25.19 -3.34 2.93
CA ASN A 290 -26.57 -3.82 2.94
C ASN A 290 -27.29 -3.61 1.60
N GLU A 291 -26.84 -2.64 0.80
CA GLU A 291 -27.46 -2.28 -0.48
C GLU A 291 -27.00 -3.22 -1.59
N MET A 292 -25.75 -3.71 -1.52
CA MET A 292 -25.17 -4.61 -2.52
C MET A 292 -24.84 -5.98 -1.92
N LYS A 293 -25.34 -7.06 -2.51
CA LYS A 293 -25.00 -8.44 -2.11
C LYS A 293 -23.69 -8.93 -2.74
N TYR A 294 -23.42 -8.48 -3.95
CA TYR A 294 -22.23 -8.77 -4.74
C TYR A 294 -21.83 -7.52 -5.52
N MET A 295 -20.56 -7.46 -5.90
CA MET A 295 -20.07 -6.38 -6.73
C MET A 295 -20.38 -6.69 -8.18
N ASP A 296 -21.46 -6.11 -8.70
CA ASP A 296 -21.65 -6.05 -10.14
C ASP A 296 -20.73 -4.96 -10.69
N THR A 297 -19.83 -5.34 -11.60
CA THR A 297 -18.96 -4.42 -12.32
C THR A 297 -19.72 -3.33 -13.07
N GLY A 298 -21.01 -3.52 -13.36
CA GLY A 298 -21.86 -2.51 -13.99
C GLY A 298 -22.22 -1.33 -13.09
N GLU A 299 -22.33 -1.53 -11.77
CA GLU A 299 -22.85 -0.48 -10.87
C GLU A 299 -21.82 0.60 -10.53
N TRP A 300 -20.53 0.30 -10.67
CA TRP A 300 -19.44 1.18 -10.22
C TRP A 300 -18.72 1.90 -11.35
N GLU A 301 -19.08 1.62 -12.61
CA GLU A 301 -18.44 2.14 -13.83
C GLU A 301 -16.90 2.13 -13.68
N PRO A 302 -16.28 0.94 -13.55
CA PRO A 302 -14.89 0.81 -13.17
C PRO A 302 -13.98 1.46 -14.22
N GLU A 303 -13.34 2.55 -13.83
CA GLU A 303 -12.30 3.18 -14.63
C GLU A 303 -10.93 2.78 -14.08
N MET A 304 -10.06 2.28 -14.96
CA MET A 304 -8.69 1.95 -14.60
C MET A 304 -7.81 3.19 -14.36
N VAL A 305 -8.28 4.36 -14.80
CA VAL A 305 -7.63 5.66 -14.66
C VAL A 305 -8.58 6.61 -13.96
N LYS A 306 -8.09 7.31 -12.94
CA LYS A 306 -8.86 8.29 -12.17
C LYS A 306 -8.21 9.67 -12.25
N ASP A 307 -9.06 10.68 -12.36
CA ASP A 307 -8.67 12.08 -12.17
C ASP A 307 -8.76 12.42 -10.69
N LEU A 308 -7.60 12.54 -10.06
CA LEU A 308 -7.42 12.89 -8.66
C LEU A 308 -6.87 14.32 -8.49
N SER A 309 -6.91 15.16 -9.54
CA SER A 309 -6.35 16.52 -9.52
C SER A 309 -6.96 17.43 -8.44
N LYS A 310 -8.19 17.14 -8.01
CA LYS A 310 -8.87 17.84 -6.91
C LYS A 310 -8.38 17.43 -5.51
N PHE A 311 -7.66 16.31 -5.41
CA PHE A 311 -7.20 15.74 -4.15
C PHE A 311 -5.69 15.71 -4.13
N ARG A 312 -5.07 16.70 -3.49
CA ARG A 312 -3.62 16.67 -3.34
C ARG A 312 -3.23 15.63 -2.27
N PRO A 313 -2.44 14.60 -2.62
CA PRO A 313 -2.13 13.55 -1.66
C PRO A 313 -1.10 14.00 -0.64
N GLY A 314 -1.14 13.37 0.53
CA GLY A 314 0.04 13.27 1.38
C GLY A 314 1.05 12.30 0.79
N ILE A 315 2.30 12.36 1.23
CA ILE A 315 3.34 11.45 0.74
C ILE A 315 4.15 10.88 1.89
N CYS A 316 4.31 9.57 1.89
CA CYS A 316 5.29 8.88 2.72
C CYS A 316 6.57 8.72 1.90
N VAL A 317 7.65 9.36 2.32
CA VAL A 317 8.96 9.30 1.67
C VAL A 317 9.89 8.42 2.49
N PHE A 318 10.39 7.35 1.90
CA PHE A 318 11.24 6.39 2.60
C PHE A 318 12.69 6.83 2.67
N ASN A 319 13.32 6.50 3.79
CA ASN A 319 14.73 6.79 4.01
C ASN A 319 15.57 5.75 3.28
N LEU A 320 16.04 6.12 2.07
CA LEU A 320 16.94 5.28 1.29
C LEU A 320 18.40 5.47 1.73
N PRO A 321 19.11 4.38 2.08
CA PRO A 321 20.53 4.40 2.42
C PRO A 321 21.42 4.75 1.21
#